data_AF-A0A7J3I5Z1-F1
#
_entry.id   AF-A0A7J3I5Z1-F1
#
_cell.length_a   1.000
_cell.length_b   1.000
_cell.length_c   1.000
_cell.angle_alpha   90.00
_cell.angle_beta   90.00
_cell.angle_gamma   90.00
#
_symmetry.space_group_name_H-M   'P 1'
#
loop_
_entity.id
_entity.type
_entity.pdbx_description
1 polymer ?
#
loop_
_entity_poly.entity_id
_entity_poly.type
_entity_poly.pdbx_seq_one_letter_code
_entity_poly.pdbx_strand_id
1 'polypeptide(L)'
;MEYRVNYDRVEGIAKAFRKLGIGGVKVFEEYDTQFHVAKQISEQCPQIAQPLLYLNSLVSYRLMYRGEEFWMLFAQYVSKECSHVNSFRDVVDLVISFTLRYNKIMIKQKINRLEKIKKCDDLIDYINVHEFEMLVRYTAKCLHSEPESKTIVFGVKMLYYGLKAKGYDVVLPSSIPIPVDRRVALVTYLSGLVDTAGGTRVALIRLLGIPNVIRKIWQKVSELSSIPPLHIDSVLWYLGKYGYSLVTRSSILSIIDHQLLSRIGEEVAKYLIYELFYRLPP
;
A
#
# COMPACT_ATOMS: atom_id res chain seq x y z
N MET A 1 11.32 -22.41 11.63
CA MET A 1 12.04 -21.15 11.34
C MET A 1 11.86 -20.27 12.56
N GLU A 2 12.93 -20.05 13.32
CA GLU A 2 12.84 -19.33 14.60
C GLU A 2 12.82 -17.82 14.32
N TYR A 3 11.72 -17.17 14.67
CA TYR A 3 11.59 -15.72 14.68
C TYR A 3 11.02 -15.32 16.05
N ARG A 4 11.48 -14.20 16.58
CA ARG A 4 10.98 -13.65 17.84
C ARG A 4 10.40 -12.26 17.58
N VAL A 5 9.16 -12.05 17.99
CA VAL A 5 8.54 -10.72 17.95
C VAL A 5 9.02 -9.93 19.16
N ASN A 6 9.45 -8.69 18.93
CA ASN A 6 9.87 -7.78 20.00
C ASN A 6 8.73 -6.82 20.35
N TYR A 7 8.02 -7.11 21.45
CA TYR A 7 6.86 -6.34 21.89
C TYR A 7 7.22 -4.94 22.41
N ASP A 8 8.41 -4.74 22.97
CA ASP A 8 8.87 -3.40 23.38
C ASP A 8 8.99 -2.48 22.15
N ARG A 9 9.47 -3.03 21.03
CA ARG A 9 9.51 -2.30 19.74
C ARG A 9 8.10 -2.04 19.20
N VAL A 10 7.17 -2.97 19.34
CA VAL A 10 5.75 -2.76 18.97
C VAL A 10 5.18 -1.55 19.72
N GLU A 11 5.42 -1.47 21.03
CA GLU A 11 4.94 -0.35 21.84
C GLU A 11 5.62 0.98 21.49
N GLY A 12 6.94 0.98 21.30
CA GLY A 12 7.69 2.18 20.89
C GLY A 12 7.19 2.76 19.56
N ILE A 13 7.00 1.89 18.57
CA ILE A 13 6.47 2.28 17.25
C ILE A 13 5.01 2.75 17.38
N ALA A 14 4.18 2.06 18.15
CA ALA A 14 2.80 2.49 18.39
C ALA A 14 2.73 3.86 19.08
N LYS A 15 3.65 4.17 20.01
CA LYS A 15 3.77 5.50 20.62
C LYS A 15 4.17 6.56 19.58
N ALA A 16 5.10 6.25 18.67
CA ALA A 16 5.45 7.16 17.58
C ALA A 16 4.28 7.44 16.63
N PHE A 17 3.55 6.41 16.20
CA PHE A 17 2.34 6.58 15.40
C PHE A 17 1.25 7.36 16.14
N ARG A 18 1.05 7.10 17.45
CA ARG A 18 0.10 7.86 18.27
C ARG A 18 0.45 9.35 18.33
N LYS A 19 1.74 9.69 18.48
CA LYS A 19 2.22 11.09 18.46
C LYS A 19 2.05 11.74 17.09
N LEU A 20 2.25 10.98 16.01
CA LEU A 20 2.00 11.46 14.65
C LEU A 20 0.51 11.72 14.40
N GLY A 21 -0.35 10.87 14.95
CA GLY A 21 -1.80 10.94 14.79
C GLY A 21 -2.27 10.65 13.36
N ILE A 22 -3.58 10.46 13.19
CA ILE A 22 -4.16 10.20 11.86
C ILE A 22 -3.92 11.37 10.89
N GLY A 23 -3.95 12.61 11.39
CA GLY A 23 -3.66 13.80 10.58
C GLY A 23 -2.25 13.76 9.99
N GLY A 24 -1.24 13.50 10.82
CA GLY A 24 0.15 13.38 10.37
C GLY A 24 0.36 12.21 9.41
N VAL A 25 -0.31 11.07 9.63
CA VAL A 25 -0.28 9.93 8.69
C VAL A 25 -0.89 10.30 7.34
N LYS A 26 -2.00 11.02 7.32
CA LYS A 26 -2.65 11.49 6.08
C LYS A 26 -1.78 12.47 5.30
N VAL A 27 -0.88 13.21 5.95
CA VAL A 27 0.14 14.01 5.26
C VAL A 27 1.06 13.10 4.43
N PHE A 28 1.54 11.97 4.96
CA PHE A 28 2.37 11.04 4.19
C PHE A 28 1.67 10.51 2.93
N GLU A 29 0.35 10.31 2.97
CA GLU A 29 -0.43 9.91 1.79
C GLU A 29 -0.34 10.95 0.67
N GLU A 30 -0.29 12.23 1.00
CA GLU A 30 -0.19 13.31 0.01
C GLU A 30 1.16 13.36 -0.70
N TYR A 31 2.21 12.79 -0.09
CA TYR A 31 3.54 12.66 -0.69
C TYR A 31 3.79 11.27 -1.30
N ASP A 32 2.77 10.41 -1.32
CA ASP A 32 2.83 9.11 -1.96
C ASP A 32 2.65 9.28 -3.48
N THR A 33 3.62 8.82 -4.26
CA THR A 33 3.54 8.84 -5.73
C THR A 33 2.28 8.13 -6.24
N GLN A 34 1.80 7.10 -5.55
CA GLN A 34 0.59 6.38 -5.90
C GLN A 34 -0.66 7.24 -5.67
N PHE A 35 -0.67 8.15 -4.69
CA PHE A 35 -1.75 9.11 -4.49
C PHE A 35 -1.78 10.17 -5.59
N HIS A 36 -0.61 10.68 -6.01
CA HIS A 36 -0.54 11.59 -7.16
C HIS A 36 -1.07 10.95 -8.44
N VAL A 37 -0.74 9.68 -8.68
CA VAL A 37 -1.31 8.89 -9.78
C VAL A 37 -2.82 8.75 -9.66
N ALA A 38 -3.32 8.44 -8.46
CA ALA A 38 -4.76 8.32 -8.23
C ALA A 38 -5.50 9.65 -8.46
N LYS A 39 -4.88 10.78 -8.09
CA LYS A 39 -5.39 12.12 -8.37
C LYS A 39 -5.46 12.39 -9.87
N GLN A 40 -4.37 12.13 -10.60
CA GLN A 40 -4.34 12.29 -12.05
C GLN A 40 -5.42 11.44 -12.74
N ILE A 41 -5.56 10.16 -12.38
CA ILE A 41 -6.60 9.28 -12.96
C ILE A 41 -8.01 9.78 -12.60
N SER A 42 -8.20 10.28 -11.38
CA SER A 42 -9.49 10.82 -10.92
C SER A 42 -9.90 12.11 -11.65
N GLU A 43 -8.93 12.90 -12.09
CA GLU A 43 -9.17 14.12 -12.89
C GLU A 43 -9.42 13.78 -14.37
N GLN A 44 -8.65 12.86 -14.94
CA GLN A 44 -8.67 12.55 -16.38
C GLN A 44 -9.76 11.55 -16.76
N CYS A 45 -10.08 10.59 -15.88
CA CYS A 45 -11.05 9.53 -16.12
C CYS A 45 -12.08 9.45 -14.97
N PRO A 46 -12.77 10.55 -14.63
CA PRO A 46 -13.50 10.70 -13.37
C PRO A 46 -14.57 9.63 -13.15
N GLN A 47 -15.26 9.19 -14.19
CA GLN A 47 -16.38 8.24 -14.07
C GLN A 47 -15.91 6.80 -13.76
N ILE A 48 -14.67 6.46 -14.11
CA ILE A 48 -14.16 5.09 -14.00
C ILE A 48 -12.88 4.99 -13.16
N ALA A 49 -12.48 6.08 -12.50
CA ALA A 49 -11.23 6.15 -11.75
C ALA A 49 -11.15 5.10 -10.64
N GLN A 50 -12.20 4.97 -9.84
CA GLN A 50 -12.31 4.00 -8.73
C GLN A 50 -12.10 2.55 -9.20
N PRO A 51 -12.87 2.02 -10.18
CA PRO A 51 -12.64 0.67 -10.66
C PRO A 51 -11.29 0.51 -11.38
N LEU A 52 -10.77 1.51 -12.11
CA LEU A 52 -9.42 1.44 -12.69
C LEU A 52 -8.33 1.24 -11.62
N LEU A 53 -8.36 2.06 -10.57
CA LEU A 53 -7.39 2.02 -9.47
C LEU A 53 -7.48 0.71 -8.70
N TYR A 54 -8.70 0.22 -8.45
CA TYR A 54 -8.90 -1.05 -7.76
C TYR A 54 -8.40 -2.24 -8.61
N LEU A 55 -8.82 -2.33 -9.86
CA LEU A 55 -8.51 -3.45 -10.74
C LEU A 55 -7.01 -3.54 -11.08
N ASN A 56 -6.35 -2.41 -11.35
CA ASN A 56 -4.91 -2.41 -11.62
C ASN A 56 -4.11 -2.86 -10.38
N SER A 57 -4.59 -2.57 -9.17
CA SER A 57 -3.99 -3.06 -7.93
C SER A 57 -4.02 -4.59 -7.82
N LEU A 58 -5.09 -5.24 -8.30
CA LEU A 58 -5.23 -6.70 -8.25
C LEU A 58 -4.15 -7.45 -9.06
N VAL A 59 -3.51 -6.76 -10.01
CA VAL A 59 -2.41 -7.25 -10.85
C VAL A 59 -1.07 -6.54 -10.59
N SER A 60 -1.02 -5.65 -9.59
CA SER A 60 0.18 -4.90 -9.20
C SER A 60 1.16 -5.73 -8.36
N TYR A 61 1.65 -6.84 -8.91
CA TYR A 61 2.63 -7.71 -8.26
C TYR A 61 3.65 -8.26 -9.25
N ARG A 62 4.89 -8.48 -8.76
CA ARG A 62 6.02 -8.93 -9.60
C ARG A 62 6.11 -8.09 -10.87
N LEU A 63 6.23 -6.78 -10.68
CA LEU A 63 6.25 -5.80 -11.75
C LEU A 63 7.57 -5.88 -12.53
N MET A 64 7.51 -5.50 -13.81
CA MET A 64 8.70 -5.27 -14.66
C MET A 64 9.43 -3.97 -14.28
N TYR A 65 8.69 -3.02 -13.71
CA TYR A 65 9.13 -1.67 -13.36
C TYR A 65 9.18 -1.48 -11.83
N ARG A 66 9.72 -0.35 -11.38
CA ARG A 66 9.47 0.10 -10.00
C ARG A 66 7.98 0.37 -9.82
N GLY A 67 7.49 0.27 -8.58
CA GLY A 67 6.07 0.45 -8.28
C GLY A 67 5.57 1.82 -8.73
N GLU A 68 6.34 2.87 -8.45
CA GLU A 68 6.11 4.25 -8.86
C GLU A 68 5.98 4.37 -10.39
N GLU A 69 6.97 3.86 -11.12
CA GLU A 69 7.01 3.90 -12.59
C GLU A 69 5.83 3.16 -13.22
N PHE A 70 5.48 2.00 -12.67
CA PHE A 70 4.35 1.21 -13.14
C PHE A 70 3.02 1.97 -13.02
N TRP A 71 2.79 2.64 -11.88
CA TRP A 71 1.58 3.41 -11.65
C TRP A 71 1.52 4.68 -12.52
N MET A 72 2.65 5.36 -12.74
CA MET A 72 2.72 6.48 -13.69
C MET A 72 2.42 6.04 -15.13
N LEU A 73 2.99 4.90 -15.57
CA LEU A 73 2.69 4.31 -16.88
C LEU A 73 1.20 3.97 -17.00
N PHE A 74 0.58 3.46 -15.93
CA PHE A 74 -0.85 3.17 -15.93
C PHE A 74 -1.69 4.44 -16.13
N ALA A 75 -1.42 5.51 -15.38
CA ALA A 75 -2.12 6.79 -15.55
C ALA A 75 -2.01 7.33 -16.99
N GLN A 76 -0.78 7.34 -17.54
CA GLN A 76 -0.54 7.78 -18.91
C GLN A 76 -1.31 6.95 -19.93
N TYR A 77 -1.38 5.63 -19.74
CA TYR A 77 -2.12 4.75 -20.63
C TYR A 77 -3.62 5.01 -20.56
N VAL A 78 -4.23 4.95 -19.38
CA VAL A 78 -5.70 5.06 -19.25
C VAL A 78 -6.21 6.44 -19.63
N SER A 79 -5.43 7.50 -19.41
CA SER A 79 -5.80 8.87 -19.79
C SER A 79 -6.09 9.06 -21.28
N LYS A 80 -5.55 8.19 -22.14
CA LYS A 80 -5.72 8.22 -23.60
C LYS A 80 -6.87 7.35 -24.09
N GLU A 81 -7.29 6.39 -23.26
CA GLU A 81 -8.18 5.30 -23.68
C GLU A 81 -9.55 5.37 -22.96
N CYS A 82 -9.66 6.14 -21.88
CA CYS A 82 -10.86 6.11 -21.02
C CYS A 82 -12.11 6.76 -21.63
N SER A 83 -11.99 7.47 -22.75
CA SER A 83 -13.12 8.07 -23.47
C SER A 83 -14.08 7.04 -24.10
N HIS A 84 -13.66 5.78 -24.25
CA HIS A 84 -14.44 4.73 -24.93
C HIS A 84 -15.00 3.67 -23.98
N VAL A 85 -14.95 3.90 -22.67
CA VAL A 85 -15.32 2.93 -21.64
C VAL A 85 -16.74 3.22 -21.15
N ASN A 86 -17.67 2.28 -21.37
CA ASN A 86 -19.09 2.49 -21.06
C ASN A 86 -19.64 1.51 -20.01
N SER A 87 -18.88 0.48 -19.65
CA SER A 87 -19.29 -0.55 -18.72
C SER A 87 -18.15 -1.00 -17.81
N PHE A 88 -18.48 -1.66 -16.70
CA PHE A 88 -17.47 -2.27 -15.82
C PHE A 88 -16.58 -3.27 -16.57
N ARG A 89 -17.16 -4.04 -17.50
CA ARG A 89 -16.41 -5.01 -18.33
C ARG A 89 -15.41 -4.31 -19.24
N ASP A 90 -15.76 -3.15 -19.80
CA ASP A 90 -14.82 -2.33 -20.60
C ASP A 90 -13.65 -1.83 -19.73
N VAL A 91 -13.90 -1.47 -18.47
CA VAL A 91 -12.84 -1.11 -17.51
C VAL A 91 -11.89 -2.30 -17.29
N VAL A 92 -12.45 -3.51 -17.11
CA VAL A 92 -11.65 -4.72 -16.95
C VAL A 92 -10.81 -4.99 -18.21
N ASP A 93 -11.40 -4.84 -19.40
CA ASP A 93 -10.72 -5.03 -20.69
C ASP A 93 -9.60 -4.00 -20.94
N LEU A 94 -9.80 -2.77 -20.49
CA LEU A 94 -8.78 -1.73 -20.53
C LEU A 94 -7.58 -2.10 -19.63
N VAL A 95 -7.85 -2.61 -18.41
CA VAL A 95 -6.80 -3.07 -17.49
C VAL A 95 -6.11 -4.34 -18.02
N ILE A 96 -6.84 -5.26 -18.67
CA ILE A 96 -6.26 -6.42 -19.38
C ILE A 96 -5.29 -5.95 -20.46
N SER A 97 -5.71 -5.00 -21.30
CA SER A 97 -4.91 -4.44 -22.40
C SER A 97 -3.62 -3.78 -21.90
N PHE A 98 -3.73 -2.97 -20.83
CA PHE A 98 -2.56 -2.41 -20.15
C PHE A 98 -1.61 -3.51 -19.63
N THR A 99 -2.17 -4.52 -18.95
CA THR A 99 -1.41 -5.59 -18.31
C THR A 99 -0.63 -6.42 -19.35
N LEU A 100 -1.26 -6.76 -20.48
CA LEU A 100 -0.61 -7.45 -21.60
C LEU A 100 0.58 -6.66 -22.16
N ARG A 101 0.46 -5.33 -22.22
CA ARG A 101 1.48 -4.46 -22.80
C ARG A 101 2.66 -4.21 -21.85
N TYR A 102 2.38 -3.92 -20.57
CA TYR A 102 3.39 -3.39 -19.63
C TYR A 102 3.69 -4.28 -18.42
N ASN A 103 2.89 -5.32 -18.13
CA ASN A 103 3.03 -6.10 -16.90
C ASN A 103 3.25 -7.61 -17.15
N LYS A 104 4.23 -7.93 -18.01
CA LYS A 104 4.40 -9.23 -18.66
C LYS A 104 4.84 -10.39 -17.74
N ILE A 105 5.41 -10.12 -16.57
CA ILE A 105 5.78 -11.19 -15.62
C ILE A 105 4.51 -11.84 -15.06
N MET A 106 4.43 -13.17 -15.11
CA MET A 106 3.25 -13.94 -14.69
C MET A 106 1.95 -13.47 -15.37
N ILE A 107 2.06 -13.12 -16.67
CA ILE A 107 0.94 -12.55 -17.41
C ILE A 107 -0.29 -13.45 -17.41
N LYS A 108 -0.12 -14.77 -17.64
CA LYS A 108 -1.24 -15.73 -17.63
C LYS A 108 -2.03 -15.68 -16.32
N GLN A 109 -1.33 -15.59 -15.18
CA GLN A 109 -1.98 -15.51 -13.87
C GLN A 109 -2.69 -14.17 -13.68
N LYS A 110 -2.10 -13.06 -14.13
CA LYS A 110 -2.70 -11.72 -14.02
C LYS A 110 -3.96 -11.60 -14.87
N ILE A 111 -3.90 -12.05 -16.12
CA ILE A 111 -5.06 -12.05 -17.02
C ILE A 111 -6.16 -12.96 -16.48
N ASN A 112 -5.82 -14.17 -16.02
CA ASN A 112 -6.82 -15.05 -15.41
C ASN A 112 -7.50 -14.43 -14.18
N ARG A 113 -6.78 -13.63 -13.37
CA ARG A 113 -7.40 -12.88 -12.27
C ARG A 113 -8.41 -11.85 -12.78
N LEU A 114 -8.05 -11.06 -13.78
CA LEU A 114 -8.94 -10.06 -14.37
C LEU A 114 -10.15 -10.71 -15.05
N GLU A 115 -9.97 -11.82 -15.76
CA GLU A 115 -11.07 -12.59 -16.38
C GLU A 115 -12.04 -13.18 -15.35
N LYS A 116 -11.55 -13.61 -14.18
CA LYS A 116 -12.42 -14.01 -13.07
C LYS A 116 -13.23 -12.83 -12.54
N ILE A 117 -12.58 -11.67 -12.35
CA ILE A 117 -13.25 -10.45 -11.91
C ILE A 117 -14.29 -9.97 -12.94
N LYS A 118 -14.01 -10.12 -14.23
CA LYS A 118 -14.94 -9.79 -15.32
C LYS A 118 -16.27 -10.54 -15.23
N LYS A 119 -16.29 -11.71 -14.56
CA LYS A 119 -17.49 -12.52 -14.32
C LYS A 119 -18.21 -12.18 -13.01
N CYS A 120 -17.64 -11.29 -12.20
CA CYS A 120 -18.18 -10.83 -10.93
C CYS A 120 -18.70 -9.40 -11.08
N ASP A 121 -19.76 -9.21 -11.87
CA ASP A 121 -20.27 -7.88 -12.21
C ASP A 121 -20.67 -7.06 -10.96
N ASP A 122 -21.25 -7.70 -9.93
CA ASP A 122 -21.62 -7.07 -8.65
C ASP A 122 -20.44 -6.42 -7.89
N LEU A 123 -19.19 -6.69 -8.28
CA LEU A 123 -18.02 -6.07 -7.68
C LEU A 123 -18.08 -4.53 -7.80
N ILE A 124 -18.65 -4.02 -8.90
CA ILE A 124 -18.76 -2.60 -9.15
C ILE A 124 -19.66 -1.91 -8.12
N ASP A 125 -20.68 -2.59 -7.60
CA ASP A 125 -21.60 -2.02 -6.62
C ASP A 125 -20.86 -1.73 -5.32
N TYR A 126 -20.09 -2.69 -4.80
CA TYR A 126 -19.26 -2.50 -3.60
C TYR A 126 -18.19 -1.40 -3.79
N ILE A 127 -17.64 -1.26 -5.00
CA ILE A 127 -16.72 -0.18 -5.34
C ILE A 127 -17.43 1.18 -5.27
N ASN A 128 -18.63 1.28 -5.84
CA ASN A 128 -19.39 2.54 -5.95
C ASN A 128 -19.97 3.00 -4.61
N VAL A 129 -20.39 2.08 -3.74
CA VAL A 129 -20.91 2.41 -2.40
C VAL A 129 -19.82 2.49 -1.32
N HIS A 130 -18.55 2.25 -1.69
CA HIS A 130 -17.39 2.30 -0.81
C HIS A 130 -17.45 1.32 0.38
N GLU A 131 -18.10 0.16 0.20
CA GLU A 131 -18.17 -0.89 1.23
C GLU A 131 -16.84 -1.69 1.29
N PHE A 132 -15.79 -1.08 1.85
CA PHE A 132 -14.42 -1.61 1.76
C PHE A 132 -14.27 -3.06 2.29
N GLU A 133 -14.91 -3.42 3.40
CA GLU A 133 -14.81 -4.78 3.96
C GLU A 133 -15.53 -5.82 3.11
N MET A 134 -16.72 -5.48 2.59
CA MET A 134 -17.48 -6.36 1.71
C MET A 134 -16.78 -6.50 0.37
N LEU A 135 -16.21 -5.42 -0.16
CA LEU A 135 -15.38 -5.42 -1.35
C LEU A 135 -14.20 -6.40 -1.22
N VAL A 136 -13.50 -6.39 -0.09
CA VAL A 136 -12.40 -7.33 0.19
C VAL A 136 -12.89 -8.78 0.16
N ARG A 137 -13.98 -9.09 0.88
CA ARG A 137 -14.55 -10.45 0.96
C ARG A 137 -15.06 -10.94 -0.40
N TYR A 138 -15.73 -10.07 -1.15
CA TYR A 138 -16.29 -10.40 -2.45
C TYR A 138 -15.19 -10.64 -3.49
N THR A 139 -14.17 -9.77 -3.54
CA THR A 139 -12.99 -9.97 -4.40
C THR A 139 -12.25 -11.27 -4.07
N ALA A 140 -12.08 -11.58 -2.79
CA ALA A 140 -11.45 -12.81 -2.34
C ALA A 140 -12.19 -14.06 -2.83
N LYS A 141 -13.53 -14.05 -2.73
CA LYS A 141 -14.42 -15.09 -3.26
C LYS A 141 -14.26 -15.23 -4.79
N CYS A 142 -14.31 -14.13 -5.53
CA CYS A 142 -14.15 -14.12 -6.99
C CYS A 142 -12.80 -14.68 -7.46
N LEU A 143 -11.74 -14.39 -6.72
CA LEU A 143 -10.38 -14.80 -7.08
C LEU A 143 -9.99 -16.18 -6.56
N HIS A 144 -10.79 -16.75 -5.64
CA HIS A 144 -10.43 -17.91 -4.83
C HIS A 144 -9.10 -17.70 -4.10
N SER A 145 -9.01 -16.59 -3.38
CA SER A 145 -7.81 -16.21 -2.61
C SER A 145 -8.19 -15.68 -1.24
N GLU A 146 -7.24 -15.63 -0.32
CA GLU A 146 -7.45 -15.06 1.01
C GLU A 146 -7.83 -13.55 0.94
N PRO A 147 -8.80 -13.09 1.75
CA PRO A 147 -9.16 -11.67 1.90
C PRO A 147 -7.97 -10.76 2.18
N GLU A 148 -7.02 -11.25 2.98
CA GLU A 148 -5.83 -10.51 3.41
C GLU A 148 -4.67 -10.60 2.41
N SER A 149 -4.92 -11.14 1.21
CA SER A 149 -3.91 -11.14 0.16
C SER A 149 -3.50 -9.71 -0.18
N LYS A 150 -2.19 -9.49 -0.30
CA LYS A 150 -1.63 -8.13 -0.38
C LYS A 150 -2.26 -7.28 -1.49
N THR A 151 -2.62 -7.89 -2.64
CA THR A 151 -3.13 -7.17 -3.80
C THR A 151 -4.60 -6.76 -3.63
N ILE A 152 -5.38 -7.50 -2.84
CA ILE A 152 -6.77 -7.16 -2.53
C ILE A 152 -6.80 -5.98 -1.55
N VAL A 153 -6.06 -6.06 -0.44
CA VAL A 153 -6.04 -4.97 0.56
C VAL A 153 -5.33 -3.73 0.03
N PHE A 154 -4.30 -3.90 -0.81
CA PHE A 154 -3.72 -2.79 -1.58
C PHE A 154 -4.71 -2.17 -2.57
N GLY A 155 -5.60 -2.98 -3.17
CA GLY A 155 -6.70 -2.49 -3.99
C GLY A 155 -7.61 -1.53 -3.25
N VAL A 156 -7.96 -1.83 -2.00
CA VAL A 156 -8.73 -0.92 -1.15
C VAL A 156 -7.99 0.40 -0.91
N LYS A 157 -6.69 0.34 -0.62
CA LYS A 157 -5.86 1.56 -0.46
C LYS A 157 -5.90 2.43 -1.72
N MET A 158 -5.74 1.84 -2.90
CA MET A 158 -5.75 2.60 -4.16
C MET A 158 -7.15 3.12 -4.53
N LEU A 159 -8.21 2.37 -4.22
CA LEU A 159 -9.58 2.85 -4.31
C LEU A 159 -9.78 4.09 -3.43
N TYR A 160 -9.36 4.02 -2.17
CA TYR A 160 -9.40 5.14 -1.23
C TYR A 160 -8.60 6.35 -1.72
N TYR A 161 -7.41 6.16 -2.28
CA TYR A 161 -6.64 7.26 -2.86
C TYR A 161 -7.41 7.98 -3.97
N GLY A 162 -8.14 7.24 -4.82
CA GLY A 162 -9.02 7.84 -5.83
C GLY A 162 -10.21 8.59 -5.23
N LEU A 163 -10.77 8.10 -4.12
CA LEU A 163 -11.86 8.76 -3.40
C LEU A 163 -11.37 10.04 -2.69
N LYS A 164 -10.25 9.95 -1.99
CA LYS A 164 -9.60 11.09 -1.34
C LYS A 164 -9.25 12.19 -2.34
N ALA A 165 -8.77 11.83 -3.53
CA ALA A 165 -8.52 12.80 -4.60
C ALA A 165 -9.78 13.58 -5.04
N LYS A 166 -10.96 13.00 -4.86
CA LYS A 166 -12.27 13.66 -5.11
C LYS A 166 -12.85 14.35 -3.87
N GLY A 167 -12.08 14.48 -2.79
CA GLY A 167 -12.50 15.11 -1.53
C GLY A 167 -13.17 14.17 -0.53
N TYR A 168 -13.29 12.87 -0.80
CA TYR A 168 -13.82 11.90 0.15
C TYR A 168 -12.70 11.36 1.06
N ASP A 169 -12.30 12.17 2.04
CA ASP A 169 -11.18 11.90 2.95
C ASP A 169 -11.62 11.19 4.24
N VAL A 170 -11.93 9.90 4.15
CA VAL A 170 -12.39 9.09 5.30
C VAL A 170 -11.25 8.36 6.01
N VAL A 171 -11.55 7.77 7.17
CA VAL A 171 -10.65 6.84 7.86
C VAL A 171 -11.02 5.41 7.46
N LEU A 172 -10.04 4.64 7.00
CA LEU A 172 -10.26 3.28 6.53
C LEU A 172 -10.51 2.30 7.68
N PRO A 173 -11.25 1.20 7.45
CA PRO A 173 -11.52 0.21 8.48
C PRO A 173 -10.24 -0.44 9.04
N SER A 174 -10.12 -0.49 10.37
CA SER A 174 -8.99 -1.13 11.06
C SER A 174 -8.95 -2.66 10.91
N SER A 175 -10.03 -3.26 10.40
CA SER A 175 -10.14 -4.69 10.09
C SER A 175 -9.39 -5.09 8.83
N ILE A 176 -9.09 -4.14 7.93
CA ILE A 176 -8.37 -4.41 6.69
C ILE A 176 -6.87 -4.34 6.98
N PRO A 177 -6.13 -5.45 6.85
CA PRO A 177 -4.74 -5.51 7.28
C PRO A 177 -3.80 -4.83 6.27
N ILE A 178 -2.58 -4.58 6.73
CA ILE A 178 -1.52 -3.98 5.91
C ILE A 178 -1.12 -4.88 4.71
N PRO A 179 -0.91 -4.33 3.50
CA PRO A 179 -0.39 -5.10 2.36
C PRO A 179 1.08 -5.45 2.56
N VAL A 180 1.35 -6.67 3.02
CA VAL A 180 2.74 -7.12 3.25
C VAL A 180 3.48 -7.29 1.93
N ASP A 181 4.35 -6.34 1.63
CA ASP A 181 5.26 -6.35 0.49
C ASP A 181 6.73 -6.28 0.94
N ARG A 182 7.64 -6.01 -0.02
CA ARG A 182 9.06 -5.90 0.27
C ARG A 182 9.42 -4.70 1.15
N ARG A 183 8.72 -3.56 1.03
CA ARG A 183 8.97 -2.36 1.84
C ARG A 183 8.44 -2.56 3.24
N VAL A 184 7.23 -3.09 3.40
CA VAL A 184 6.67 -3.42 4.72
C VAL A 184 7.56 -4.44 5.44
N ALA A 185 8.02 -5.49 4.74
CA ALA A 185 8.96 -6.45 5.30
C ALA A 185 10.31 -5.79 5.70
N LEU A 186 10.81 -4.86 4.89
CA LEU A 186 12.04 -4.12 5.19
C LEU A 186 11.90 -3.28 6.45
N VAL A 187 10.85 -2.47 6.56
CA VAL A 187 10.64 -1.63 7.73
C VAL A 187 10.36 -2.48 8.97
N THR A 188 9.65 -3.60 8.82
CA THR A 188 9.48 -4.59 9.91
C THR A 188 10.83 -5.10 10.43
N TYR A 189 11.78 -5.38 9.53
CA TYR A 189 13.13 -5.77 9.92
C TYR A 189 13.91 -4.61 10.57
N LEU A 190 13.98 -3.46 9.91
CA LEU A 190 14.81 -2.32 10.33
C LEU A 190 14.35 -1.69 11.65
N SER A 191 13.06 -1.77 11.96
CA SER A 191 12.49 -1.30 13.22
C SER A 191 12.79 -2.21 14.42
N GLY A 192 13.32 -3.41 14.16
CA GLY A 192 13.56 -4.42 15.19
C GLY A 192 12.31 -5.13 15.66
N LEU A 193 11.18 -5.03 14.95
CA LEU A 193 9.93 -5.71 15.30
C LEU A 193 10.07 -7.24 15.31
N VAL A 194 10.94 -7.77 14.46
CA VAL A 194 11.21 -9.21 14.37
C VAL A 194 12.71 -9.47 14.38
N ASP A 195 13.15 -10.27 15.34
CA ASP A 195 14.50 -10.80 15.38
C ASP A 195 14.60 -12.04 14.49
N THR A 196 15.56 -11.99 13.57
CA THR A 196 15.87 -13.09 12.65
C THR A 196 17.36 -13.08 12.35
N ALA A 197 17.97 -14.27 12.29
CA ALA A 197 19.39 -14.40 12.04
C ALA A 197 19.77 -14.01 10.60
N GLY A 198 20.95 -13.41 10.43
CA GLY A 198 21.52 -13.07 9.12
C GLY A 198 21.23 -11.63 8.67
N GLY A 199 21.89 -11.24 7.57
CA GLY A 199 21.77 -9.88 7.02
C GLY A 199 20.41 -9.58 6.40
N THR A 200 20.19 -8.29 6.08
CA THR A 200 18.92 -7.74 5.58
C THR A 200 18.26 -8.58 4.48
N ARG A 201 19.04 -9.04 3.49
CA ARG A 201 18.50 -9.82 2.37
C ARG A 201 17.88 -11.16 2.82
N VAL A 202 18.53 -11.86 3.74
CA VAL A 202 18.03 -13.14 4.28
C VAL A 202 16.78 -12.90 5.11
N ALA A 203 16.81 -11.85 5.95
CA ALA A 203 15.67 -11.46 6.75
C ALA A 203 14.44 -11.14 5.90
N LEU A 204 14.59 -10.37 4.82
CA LEU A 204 13.49 -10.05 3.91
C LEU A 204 12.84 -11.29 3.30
N ILE A 205 13.63 -12.27 2.86
CA ILE A 205 13.11 -13.52 2.28
C ILE A 205 12.27 -14.26 3.33
N ARG A 206 12.78 -14.36 4.56
CA ARG A 206 12.08 -15.04 5.67
C ARG A 206 10.78 -14.32 6.03
N LEU A 207 10.84 -13.00 6.19
CA LEU A 207 9.69 -12.16 6.54
C LEU A 207 8.57 -12.24 5.48
N LEU A 208 8.92 -12.21 4.19
CA LEU A 208 7.95 -12.40 3.11
C LEU A 208 7.31 -13.81 3.11
N GLY A 209 7.96 -14.79 3.74
CA GLY A 209 7.42 -16.13 3.96
C GLY A 209 6.46 -16.25 5.15
N ILE A 210 6.34 -15.23 6.00
CA ILE A 210 5.45 -15.20 7.16
C ILE A 210 4.50 -13.98 7.19
N PRO A 211 3.78 -13.68 6.10
CA PRO A 211 2.98 -12.45 5.99
C PRO A 211 1.88 -12.36 7.06
N ASN A 212 1.32 -13.49 7.51
CA ASN A 212 0.32 -13.52 8.58
C ASN A 212 0.88 -12.98 9.91
N VAL A 213 2.15 -13.26 10.21
CA VAL A 213 2.82 -12.77 11.42
C VAL A 213 3.02 -11.27 11.33
N ILE A 214 3.50 -10.79 10.18
CA ILE A 214 3.71 -9.36 9.93
C ILE A 214 2.39 -8.60 10.03
N ARG A 215 1.30 -9.13 9.45
CA ARG A 215 -0.04 -8.55 9.59
C ARG A 215 -0.47 -8.45 11.06
N LYS A 216 -0.27 -9.49 11.87
CA LYS A 216 -0.60 -9.45 13.32
C LYS A 216 0.23 -8.41 14.07
N ILE A 217 1.52 -8.26 13.76
CA ILE A 217 2.38 -7.26 14.39
C ILE A 217 1.87 -5.85 14.08
N TRP A 218 1.64 -5.53 12.81
CA TRP A 218 1.15 -4.20 12.41
C TRP A 218 -0.31 -3.97 12.82
N GLN A 219 -1.12 -5.03 12.95
CA GLN A 219 -2.44 -4.94 13.58
C GLN A 219 -2.30 -4.51 15.03
N LYS A 220 -1.34 -5.06 15.78
CA LYS A 220 -1.11 -4.66 17.16
C LYS A 220 -0.65 -3.19 17.28
N VAL A 221 0.22 -2.75 16.37
CA VAL A 221 0.60 -1.33 16.27
C VAL A 221 -0.62 -0.46 15.98
N SER A 222 -1.47 -0.88 15.04
CA SER A 222 -2.73 -0.20 14.69
C SER A 222 -3.66 -0.06 15.90
N GLU A 223 -3.93 -1.16 16.61
CA GLU A 223 -4.75 -1.16 17.83
C GLU A 223 -4.21 -0.19 18.88
N LEU A 224 -2.91 -0.27 19.17
CA LEU A 224 -2.28 0.53 20.20
C LEU A 224 -2.23 2.01 19.82
N SER A 225 -2.00 2.35 18.55
CA SER A 225 -1.91 3.73 18.06
C SER A 225 -3.25 4.34 17.64
N SER A 226 -4.30 3.52 17.53
CA SER A 226 -5.61 3.88 16.96
C SER A 226 -5.54 4.39 15.52
N ILE A 227 -4.56 3.93 14.74
CA ILE A 227 -4.39 4.26 13.32
C ILE A 227 -4.56 3.00 12.48
N PRO A 228 -5.54 2.96 11.56
CA PRO A 228 -5.79 1.79 10.72
C PRO A 228 -4.57 1.31 9.91
N PRO A 229 -4.42 0.01 9.66
CA PRO A 229 -3.22 -0.56 9.02
C PRO A 229 -2.92 0.01 7.63
N LEU A 230 -3.94 0.32 6.84
CA LEU A 230 -3.77 0.89 5.50
C LEU A 230 -3.26 2.34 5.51
N HIS A 231 -3.53 3.09 6.58
CA HIS A 231 -2.95 4.42 6.78
C HIS A 231 -1.50 4.31 7.25
N ILE A 232 -1.19 3.37 8.15
CA ILE A 232 0.19 3.04 8.56
C ILE A 232 1.04 2.70 7.32
N ASP A 233 0.50 1.91 6.38
CA ASP A 233 1.18 1.52 5.15
C ASP A 233 1.77 2.71 4.38
N SER A 234 1.05 3.82 4.30
CA SER A 234 1.48 5.02 3.57
C SER A 234 2.76 5.62 4.16
N VAL A 235 2.90 5.62 5.49
CA VAL A 235 4.13 6.02 6.17
C VAL A 235 5.27 5.04 5.87
N LEU A 236 5.00 3.73 5.98
CA LEU A 236 6.02 2.71 5.73
C LEU A 236 6.49 2.72 4.28
N TRP A 237 5.60 3.01 3.34
CA TRP A 237 5.90 3.04 1.92
C TRP A 237 6.73 4.26 1.54
N TYR A 238 6.38 5.44 2.07
CA TYR A 238 7.13 6.68 1.85
C TYR A 238 8.54 6.59 2.45
N LEU A 239 8.66 6.17 3.72
CA LEU A 239 9.95 6.09 4.40
C LEU A 239 10.78 4.87 3.97
N GLY A 240 10.12 3.74 3.68
CA GLY A 240 10.77 2.49 3.34
C GLY A 240 11.64 2.55 2.08
N LYS A 241 11.41 3.53 1.18
CA LYS A 241 12.28 3.77 0.02
C LYS A 241 13.71 4.14 0.41
N TYR A 242 13.91 4.74 1.59
CA TYR A 242 15.22 5.11 2.12
C TYR A 242 15.91 3.96 2.88
N GLY A 243 15.20 2.89 3.22
CA GLY A 243 15.78 1.76 3.97
C GLY A 243 16.75 0.90 3.17
N TYR A 244 16.67 0.93 1.82
CA TYR A 244 17.53 0.12 0.95
C TYR A 244 18.94 0.69 0.77
N SER A 245 19.12 2.00 0.95
CA SER A 245 20.43 2.66 0.83
C SER A 245 21.31 2.52 2.07
N LEU A 246 20.83 1.87 3.14
CA LEU A 246 21.55 1.62 4.41
C LEU A 246 22.34 2.84 4.89
N VAL A 247 21.64 3.97 4.95
CA VAL A 247 22.15 5.23 5.52
C VAL A 247 21.97 5.25 7.04
N THR A 248 22.45 6.31 7.70
CA THR A 248 22.15 6.57 9.12
C THR A 248 20.73 7.11 9.30
N ARG A 249 20.17 7.03 10.51
CA ARG A 249 18.86 7.64 10.84
C ARG A 249 18.88 9.15 10.60
N SER A 250 19.98 9.80 10.95
CA SER A 250 20.20 11.24 10.70
C SER A 250 20.21 11.58 9.21
N SER A 251 20.83 10.74 8.38
CA SER A 251 20.81 10.91 6.93
C SER A 251 19.42 10.71 6.32
N ILE A 252 18.57 9.84 6.89
CA ILE A 252 17.15 9.74 6.46
C ILE A 252 16.42 11.04 6.79
N LEU A 253 16.61 11.58 8.00
CA LEU A 253 15.97 12.82 8.40
C LEU A 253 16.36 14.00 7.48
N SER A 254 17.63 14.07 7.05
CA SER A 254 18.10 15.16 6.18
C SER A 254 17.62 15.10 4.73
N ILE A 255 17.11 13.95 4.27
CA ILE A 255 16.64 13.77 2.87
C ILE A 255 15.13 13.66 2.75
N ILE A 256 14.41 13.64 3.87
CA ILE A 256 12.94 13.74 3.85
C ILE A 256 12.55 15.15 3.39
N ASP A 257 11.44 15.22 2.69
CA ASP A 257 10.90 16.47 2.17
C ASP A 257 10.68 17.50 3.30
N HIS A 258 11.31 18.68 3.20
CA HIS A 258 11.19 19.74 4.19
C HIS A 258 9.76 20.24 4.39
N GLN A 259 8.94 20.24 3.33
CA GLN A 259 7.53 20.60 3.45
C GLN A 259 6.76 19.54 4.25
N LEU A 260 7.07 18.26 4.05
CA LEU A 260 6.50 17.18 4.86
C LEU A 260 6.88 17.39 6.34
N LEU A 261 8.16 17.65 6.64
CA LEU A 261 8.63 17.90 8.01
C LEU A 261 7.91 19.09 8.66
N SER A 262 7.72 20.18 7.91
CA SER A 262 7.02 21.37 8.41
C SER A 262 5.57 21.09 8.81
N ARG A 263 4.91 20.14 8.12
CA ARG A 263 3.51 19.79 8.35
C ARG A 263 3.30 18.79 9.50
N ILE A 264 4.25 17.86 9.70
CA ILE A 264 4.13 16.84 10.76
C ILE A 264 4.91 17.19 12.03
N GLY A 265 5.82 18.15 11.96
CA GLY A 265 6.75 18.52 13.03
C GLY A 265 8.04 17.71 12.99
N GLU A 266 9.19 18.39 13.03
CA GLU A 266 10.51 17.77 12.93
C GLU A 266 10.80 16.79 14.08
N GLU A 267 10.45 17.13 15.31
CA GLU A 267 10.63 16.24 16.47
C GLU A 267 9.76 14.98 16.37
N VAL A 268 8.55 15.09 15.82
CA VAL A 268 7.66 13.95 15.58
C VAL A 268 8.26 13.06 14.49
N ALA A 269 8.73 13.64 13.40
CA ALA A 269 9.39 12.94 12.30
C ALA A 269 10.66 12.21 12.77
N LYS A 270 11.51 12.89 13.53
CA LYS A 270 12.72 12.34 14.13
C LYS A 270 12.40 11.14 15.02
N TYR A 271 11.43 11.29 15.92
CA TYR A 271 11.01 10.20 16.80
C TYR A 271 10.50 8.99 15.99
N LEU A 272 9.66 9.23 14.99
CA LEU A 272 9.14 8.18 14.10
C LEU A 272 10.24 7.44 13.34
N ILE A 273 11.20 8.16 12.74
CA ILE A 273 12.33 7.57 12.01
C ILE A 273 13.18 6.73 12.96
N TYR A 274 13.45 7.24 14.16
CA TYR A 274 14.27 6.53 15.14
C TYR A 274 13.63 5.22 15.59
N GLU A 275 12.29 5.17 15.68
CA GLU A 275 11.57 3.94 15.99
C GLU A 275 11.50 2.97 14.79
N LEU A 276 11.24 3.47 13.57
CA LEU A 276 11.09 2.66 12.36
C LEU A 276 12.41 2.13 11.79
N PHE A 277 13.52 2.79 12.10
CA PHE A 277 14.86 2.46 11.59
C PHE A 277 15.85 2.18 12.72
N TYR A 278 15.36 1.62 13.83
CA TYR A 278 16.13 1.29 15.04
C TYR A 278 17.48 0.58 14.77
N ARG A 279 17.53 -0.31 13.77
CA ARG A 279 18.74 -1.07 13.43
C ARG A 279 19.78 -0.29 12.62
N LEU A 280 19.43 0.90 12.12
CA LEU A 280 20.38 1.77 11.44
C LEU A 280 21.18 2.58 12.48
N PRO A 281 22.44 2.92 12.19
CA PRO A 281 23.21 3.82 13.04
C PRO A 281 22.46 5.15 13.28
N PRO A 282 22.70 5.83 14.42
CA PRO A 282 22.16 7.17 14.66
C PRO A 282 22.49 8.13 13.51
#